data_AF-A0A1I7WEN7-F1
#
_entry.id   AF-A0A1I7WEN7-F1
#
_cell.length_a   1.000
_cell.length_b   1.000
_cell.length_c   1.000
_cell.angle_alpha   90.00
_cell.angle_beta   90.00
_cell.angle_gamma   90.00
#
_symmetry.space_group_name_H-M   'P 1'
#
loop_
_entity.id
_entity.type
_entity.pdbx_description
1 polymer ?
#
loop_
_entity_poly.entity_id
_entity_poly.type
_entity_poly.pdbx_seq_one_letter_code
_entity_poly.pdbx_strand_id
1 'polypeptide(L)'
;MAEDMMRLVPVGQKENLSDAVSVFWYIWLQLKVILCFSGATFDVSMRFLHECPWERLETLRQLIPNIPFQCLLRGANAVGYSNYPDNVINNLLSPSLVYNYCHFNIIILSRKYCAHCKFVLFRFCELAVKSGMDIFRVFDSLNYLPNLLVGMEAAGKAGGVVEAAISYTGDVFDRSRTQYNLQYYLDLAEQLIKAQAHILCIKYLRLV
;
A
#
# COMPACT_ATOMS: atom_id res chain seq x y z
N MET A 1 -26.83 -11.10 -9.89
CA MET A 1 -25.58 -10.61 -9.28
C MET A 1 -24.75 -9.72 -10.21
N ALA A 2 -24.22 -10.20 -11.34
CA ALA A 2 -23.50 -9.34 -12.31
C ALA A 2 -24.41 -8.28 -12.96
N GLU A 3 -25.65 -8.66 -13.29
CA GLU A 3 -26.67 -7.73 -13.80
C GLU A 3 -27.08 -6.67 -12.76
N ASP A 4 -27.01 -6.99 -11.47
CA ASP A 4 -27.38 -6.08 -10.39
C ASP A 4 -26.30 -5.01 -10.18
N MET A 5 -25.01 -5.36 -10.32
CA MET A 5 -23.91 -4.39 -10.29
C MET A 5 -23.96 -3.42 -11.47
N MET A 6 -24.34 -3.89 -12.66
CA MET A 6 -24.49 -3.01 -13.85
C MET A 6 -25.63 -1.99 -13.72
N ARG A 7 -26.61 -2.25 -12.85
CA ARG A 7 -27.74 -1.33 -12.58
C ARG A 7 -27.39 -0.21 -11.60
N LEU A 8 -26.34 -0.37 -10.79
CA LEU A 8 -25.91 0.61 -9.78
C LEU A 8 -24.99 1.69 -10.35
N VAL A 9 -24.46 1.53 -11.57
CA VAL A 9 -23.54 2.48 -12.20
C VAL A 9 -24.33 3.54 -12.99
N PRO A 10 -24.17 4.84 -12.67
CA PRO A 10 -24.81 5.94 -13.41
C PRO A 10 -24.50 5.88 -14.91
N VAL A 11 -25.52 6.16 -15.74
CA VAL A 11 -25.50 5.92 -17.19
C VAL A 11 -24.34 6.62 -17.93
N GLY A 12 -23.78 7.70 -17.38
CA GLY A 12 -22.65 8.45 -17.96
C GLY A 12 -21.24 7.93 -17.65
N GLN A 13 -21.06 6.90 -16.80
CA GLN A 13 -19.76 6.30 -16.48
C GLN A 13 -19.60 4.86 -17.04
N LYS A 14 -20.56 4.39 -17.84
CA LYS A 14 -20.67 2.98 -18.24
C LYS A 14 -19.59 2.53 -19.22
N GLU A 15 -18.98 3.43 -20.00
CA GLU A 15 -18.07 3.05 -21.09
C GLU A 15 -16.66 2.63 -20.64
N ASN A 16 -16.23 2.88 -19.39
CA ASN A 16 -14.91 2.42 -18.90
C ASN A 16 -14.98 1.41 -17.74
N LEU A 17 -16.06 1.44 -16.95
CA LEU A 17 -16.18 0.58 -15.76
C LEU A 17 -16.74 -0.81 -16.08
N SER A 18 -17.63 -0.91 -17.09
CA SER A 18 -18.25 -2.20 -17.47
C SER A 18 -17.29 -3.15 -18.19
N ASP A 19 -16.41 -2.61 -19.04
CA ASP A 19 -15.34 -3.37 -19.70
C ASP A 19 -14.29 -3.84 -18.70
N ALA A 20 -13.89 -2.97 -17.76
CA ALA A 20 -13.02 -3.35 -16.66
C ALA A 20 -13.65 -4.48 -15.83
N VAL A 21 -14.94 -4.38 -15.47
CA VAL A 21 -15.65 -5.43 -14.72
C VAL A 21 -15.74 -6.75 -15.48
N SER A 22 -15.89 -6.72 -16.80
CA SER A 22 -15.97 -7.92 -17.65
C SER A 22 -14.61 -8.63 -17.80
N VAL A 23 -13.53 -7.85 -17.97
CA VAL A 23 -12.16 -8.36 -17.88
C VAL A 23 -11.89 -8.87 -16.46
N PHE A 24 -12.27 -8.12 -15.43
CA PHE A 24 -12.17 -8.52 -14.04
C PHE A 24 -12.91 -9.82 -13.76
N TRP A 25 -14.06 -10.09 -14.37
CA TRP A 25 -14.81 -11.35 -14.20
C TRP A 25 -14.04 -12.58 -14.72
N TYR A 26 -13.37 -12.45 -15.86
CA TYR A 26 -12.53 -13.53 -16.39
C TYR A 26 -11.29 -13.76 -15.51
N ILE A 27 -10.70 -12.68 -14.98
CA ILE A 27 -9.57 -12.77 -14.06
C ILE A 27 -10.02 -13.13 -12.62
N TRP A 28 -11.28 -12.87 -12.23
CA TRP A 28 -11.90 -13.18 -10.92
C TRP A 28 -11.83 -14.69 -10.63
N LEU A 29 -12.04 -15.53 -11.66
CA LEU A 29 -11.90 -16.98 -11.53
C LEU A 29 -10.47 -17.46 -11.23
N GLN A 30 -9.46 -16.58 -11.35
CA GLN A 30 -8.03 -16.93 -11.24
C GLN A 30 -7.25 -16.07 -10.23
N LEU A 31 -7.73 -14.87 -9.89
CA LEU A 31 -7.05 -13.94 -8.97
C LEU A 31 -7.24 -14.34 -7.52
N LYS A 32 -6.12 -14.39 -6.80
CA LYS A 32 -6.10 -14.60 -5.35
C LYS A 32 -6.17 -13.29 -4.55
N VAL A 33 -5.72 -12.17 -5.14
CA VAL A 33 -5.59 -10.84 -4.49
C VAL A 33 -5.60 -9.74 -5.56
N ILE A 34 -6.19 -8.57 -5.26
CA ILE A 34 -6.14 -7.37 -6.12
C ILE A 34 -5.22 -6.32 -5.49
N LEU A 35 -4.18 -5.87 -6.21
CA LEU A 35 -3.39 -4.69 -5.83
C LEU A 35 -4.06 -3.43 -6.39
N CYS A 36 -4.71 -2.63 -5.55
CA CYS A 36 -5.53 -1.50 -6.01
C CYS A 36 -5.33 -0.18 -5.24
N PHE A 37 -4.45 -0.14 -4.25
CA PHE A 37 -4.37 1.00 -3.34
C PHE A 37 -2.92 1.32 -2.93
N SER A 38 -2.68 2.59 -2.56
CA SER A 38 -1.38 3.13 -2.13
C SER A 38 -0.35 3.30 -3.27
N GLY A 39 0.92 3.56 -2.92
CA GLY A 39 1.98 3.91 -3.85
C GLY A 39 1.62 5.20 -4.60
N ALA A 40 1.90 5.24 -5.91
CA ALA A 40 1.60 6.40 -6.72
C ALA A 40 0.10 6.64 -6.90
N THR A 41 -0.76 5.62 -6.75
CA THR A 41 -2.20 5.79 -7.03
C THR A 41 -2.87 6.74 -6.04
N PHE A 42 -2.37 6.81 -4.80
CA PHE A 42 -2.88 7.70 -3.77
C PHE A 42 -2.59 9.17 -4.09
N ASP A 43 -1.35 9.51 -4.47
CA ASP A 43 -0.99 10.89 -4.87
C ASP A 43 -1.64 11.24 -6.22
N VAL A 44 -1.67 10.31 -7.18
CA VAL A 44 -2.22 10.55 -8.52
C VAL A 44 -3.73 10.78 -8.50
N SER A 45 -4.48 10.01 -7.70
CA SER A 45 -5.93 10.19 -7.58
C SER A 45 -6.27 11.61 -7.14
N MET A 46 -5.57 12.12 -6.13
CA MET A 46 -5.84 13.45 -5.59
C MET A 46 -5.29 14.55 -6.49
N ARG A 47 -4.03 14.44 -6.93
CA ARG A 47 -3.34 15.52 -7.67
C ARG A 47 -3.82 15.66 -9.12
N PHE A 48 -4.10 14.55 -9.79
CA PHE A 48 -4.34 14.55 -11.24
C PHE A 48 -5.75 14.11 -11.62
N LEU A 49 -6.39 13.26 -10.81
CA LEU A 49 -7.75 12.77 -11.10
C LEU A 49 -8.83 13.49 -10.29
N HIS A 50 -8.43 14.33 -9.33
CA HIS A 50 -9.33 15.10 -8.44
C HIS A 50 -10.39 14.25 -7.73
N GLU A 51 -10.00 13.06 -7.28
CA GLU A 51 -10.85 12.09 -6.59
C GLU A 51 -10.23 11.67 -5.25
N CYS A 52 -11.12 11.38 -4.30
CA CYS A 52 -10.73 10.87 -3.00
C CYS A 52 -10.35 9.38 -3.10
N PRO A 53 -9.10 9.00 -2.75
CA PRO A 53 -8.69 7.59 -2.81
C PRO A 53 -9.49 6.70 -1.84
N TRP A 54 -9.93 7.24 -0.70
CA TRP A 54 -10.72 6.51 0.30
C TRP A 54 -12.11 6.14 -0.22
N GLU A 55 -12.81 7.11 -0.83
CA GLU A 55 -14.12 6.87 -1.44
C GLU A 55 -14.02 5.83 -2.57
N ARG A 56 -12.94 5.89 -3.36
CA ARG A 56 -12.64 4.87 -4.36
C ARG A 56 -12.49 3.48 -3.72
N LEU A 57 -11.70 3.36 -2.66
CA LEU A 57 -11.49 2.09 -1.96
C LEU A 57 -12.80 1.52 -1.42
N GLU A 58 -13.61 2.35 -0.77
CA GLU A 58 -14.90 1.96 -0.21
C GLU A 58 -15.88 1.53 -1.31
N THR A 59 -15.93 2.27 -2.42
CA THR A 59 -16.75 1.91 -3.59
C THR A 59 -16.30 0.56 -4.17
N LEU A 60 -14.99 0.37 -4.37
CA LEU A 60 -14.43 -0.90 -4.84
C LEU A 60 -14.74 -2.04 -3.88
N ARG A 61 -14.67 -1.81 -2.57
CA ARG A 61 -14.97 -2.83 -1.55
C ARG A 61 -16.42 -3.26 -1.59
N GLN A 62 -17.35 -2.32 -1.78
CA GLN A 62 -18.77 -2.61 -1.96
C GLN A 62 -19.04 -3.44 -3.23
N LEU A 63 -18.33 -3.14 -4.31
CA LEU A 63 -18.46 -3.83 -5.59
C LEU A 63 -17.78 -5.21 -5.61
N ILE A 64 -16.71 -5.39 -4.84
CA ILE A 64 -15.87 -6.60 -4.84
C ILE A 64 -15.64 -7.09 -3.40
N PRO A 65 -16.68 -7.61 -2.72
CA PRO A 65 -16.56 -7.99 -1.31
C PRO A 65 -15.76 -9.27 -1.08
N ASN A 66 -15.65 -10.14 -2.09
CA ASN A 66 -15.14 -11.52 -1.93
C ASN A 66 -13.66 -11.70 -2.30
N ILE A 67 -12.97 -10.65 -2.75
CA ILE A 67 -11.56 -10.72 -3.15
C ILE A 67 -10.72 -9.86 -2.19
N PRO A 68 -9.62 -10.38 -1.64
CA PRO A 68 -8.73 -9.59 -0.80
C PRO A 68 -8.13 -8.42 -1.57
N PHE A 69 -8.15 -7.23 -0.96
CA PHE A 69 -7.45 -6.06 -1.48
C PHE A 69 -6.09 -5.93 -0.81
N GLN A 70 -5.12 -5.58 -1.63
CA GLN A 70 -3.75 -5.38 -1.23
C GLN A 70 -3.31 -3.95 -1.54
N CYS A 71 -2.57 -3.37 -0.60
CA CYS A 71 -1.88 -2.11 -0.81
C CYS A 71 -0.36 -2.28 -0.71
N LEU A 72 0.38 -1.43 -1.43
CA LEU A 72 1.83 -1.31 -1.28
C LEU A 72 2.14 -0.26 -0.22
N LEU A 73 2.71 -0.65 0.91
CA LEU A 73 3.06 0.25 2.02
C LEU A 73 4.58 0.45 2.04
N ARG A 74 5.03 1.70 1.96
CA ARG A 74 6.46 2.03 2.01
C ARG A 74 6.88 2.22 3.45
N GLY A 75 7.23 1.15 4.16
CA GLY A 75 7.81 1.15 5.52
C GLY A 75 7.35 2.30 6.41
N ALA A 76 8.30 3.13 6.83
CA ALA A 76 8.05 4.30 7.69
C ALA A 76 7.39 5.51 6.98
N ASN A 77 7.24 5.45 5.65
CA ASN A 77 6.72 6.54 4.82
C ASN A 77 5.24 6.39 4.46
N ALA A 78 4.58 5.29 4.82
CA ALA A 78 3.23 4.95 4.40
C ALA A 78 3.06 5.04 2.86
N VAL A 79 2.53 6.17 2.37
CA VAL A 79 2.28 6.46 0.94
C VAL A 79 3.10 7.66 0.43
N GLY A 80 3.80 8.35 1.33
CA GLY A 80 4.56 9.55 1.03
C GLY A 80 5.98 9.29 0.51
N TYR A 81 6.61 10.36 0.03
CA TYR A 81 7.96 10.33 -0.53
C TYR A 81 9.06 10.76 0.46
N SER A 82 8.67 11.23 1.65
CA SER A 82 9.55 11.65 2.74
C SER A 82 8.97 11.21 4.11
N ASN A 83 9.78 11.25 5.18
CA ASN A 83 9.29 10.99 6.55
C ASN A 83 8.42 12.16 7.03
N TYR A 84 7.27 11.89 7.67
CA TYR A 84 6.29 12.93 8.02
C TYR A 84 6.73 13.81 9.22
N PRO A 85 6.68 15.16 9.13
CA PRO A 85 6.95 16.05 10.26
C PRO A 85 5.82 16.02 11.33
N ASP A 86 6.15 16.47 12.54
CA ASP A 86 5.35 16.34 13.76
C ASP A 86 3.94 17.01 13.72
N ASN A 87 3.69 17.91 12.77
CA ASN A 87 2.44 18.68 12.66
C ASN A 87 1.38 18.06 11.74
N VAL A 88 1.67 16.94 11.06
CA VAL A 88 0.73 16.29 10.11
C VAL A 88 -0.36 15.46 10.82
N ILE A 89 -0.31 15.42 12.15
CA ILE A 89 -1.01 14.42 12.98
C ILE A 89 -2.49 14.72 13.27
N ASN A 90 -2.93 15.98 13.20
CA ASN A 90 -4.30 16.34 13.58
C ASN A 90 -5.27 16.56 12.41
N ASN A 91 -4.79 16.62 11.16
CA ASN A 91 -5.64 16.98 10.00
C ASN A 91 -5.94 15.82 9.03
N LEU A 92 -5.43 14.61 9.30
CA LEU A 92 -5.82 13.39 8.59
C LEU A 92 -7.17 12.81 9.08
N LEU A 93 -7.90 13.55 9.91
CA LEU A 93 -8.99 13.05 10.76
C LEU A 93 -10.43 13.29 10.22
N SER A 94 -10.61 13.74 8.98
CA SER A 94 -11.95 13.68 8.35
C SER A 94 -11.88 13.49 6.82
N PRO A 95 -12.76 12.66 6.23
CA PRO A 95 -12.85 12.47 4.78
C PRO A 95 -12.99 13.79 4.00
N SER A 96 -13.67 14.78 4.59
CA SER A 96 -13.90 16.10 4.00
C SER A 96 -12.70 17.06 4.08
N LEU A 97 -11.77 16.91 5.02
CA LEU A 97 -10.56 17.74 5.12
C LEU A 97 -9.33 17.17 4.41
N VAL A 98 -9.32 15.87 4.07
CA VAL A 98 -8.28 15.26 3.21
C VAL A 98 -8.23 16.00 1.87
N TYR A 99 -9.38 16.38 1.31
CA TYR A 99 -9.46 17.14 0.06
C TYR A 99 -8.79 18.52 0.16
N ASN A 100 -8.94 19.23 1.28
CA ASN A 100 -8.40 20.57 1.47
C ASN A 100 -6.92 20.61 1.91
N TYR A 101 -6.44 19.60 2.64
CA TYR A 101 -5.01 19.52 3.05
C TYR A 101 -4.13 18.86 1.97
N CYS A 102 -4.65 17.92 1.19
CA CYS A 102 -3.88 17.25 0.13
C CYS A 102 -3.60 18.15 -1.08
N HIS A 103 -4.37 19.22 -1.26
CA HIS A 103 -4.09 20.23 -2.28
C HIS A 103 -2.84 21.08 -2.00
N PHE A 104 -2.33 21.12 -0.76
CA PHE A 104 -1.26 22.06 -0.41
C PHE A 104 0.07 21.48 0.08
N ASN A 105 0.18 20.31 0.74
CA ASN A 105 1.49 19.93 1.33
C ASN A 105 1.72 18.40 1.56
N ILE A 106 1.56 17.56 0.54
CA ILE A 106 2.14 16.18 0.54
C ILE A 106 3.51 16.12 -0.16
N ILE A 107 4.00 17.26 -0.65
CA ILE A 107 5.34 17.39 -1.23
C ILE A 107 6.29 17.93 -0.16
N ILE A 108 7.31 17.13 0.19
CA ILE A 108 8.49 17.49 0.99
C ILE A 108 8.17 17.66 2.48
N LEU A 109 8.81 16.89 3.36
CA LEU A 109 9.76 17.43 4.34
C LEU A 109 10.63 16.29 4.88
N SER A 110 11.94 16.51 4.89
CA SER A 110 12.96 15.54 5.30
C SER A 110 13.43 15.76 6.74
N ARG A 111 13.97 14.68 7.34
CA ARG A 111 14.88 14.63 8.51
C ARG A 111 14.27 14.77 9.91
N LYS A 112 13.94 13.61 10.51
CA LYS A 112 14.37 13.08 11.83
C LYS A 112 13.38 11.98 12.26
N TYR A 113 13.87 10.86 12.78
CA TYR A 113 13.01 9.88 13.45
C TYR A 113 12.50 10.51 14.75
N CYS A 114 11.28 11.03 14.72
CA CYS A 114 10.56 11.50 15.89
C CYS A 114 9.41 10.53 16.20
N ALA A 115 9.07 10.35 17.48
CA ALA A 115 8.02 9.45 17.95
C ALA A 115 6.63 9.70 17.29
N HIS A 116 6.44 10.86 16.67
CA HIS A 116 5.23 11.31 16.01
C HIS A 116 5.03 10.76 14.57
N CYS A 117 6.10 10.51 13.79
CA CYS A 117 6.02 9.85 12.46
C CYS A 117 5.25 8.51 12.50
N LYS A 118 5.38 7.78 13.61
CA LYS A 118 4.69 6.51 13.84
C LYS A 118 3.17 6.67 13.87
N PHE A 119 2.65 7.78 14.39
CA PHE A 119 1.22 7.99 14.52
C PHE A 119 0.50 8.05 13.16
N VAL A 120 1.07 8.78 12.20
CA VAL A 120 0.48 8.91 10.85
C VAL A 120 0.36 7.56 10.16
N LEU A 121 1.42 6.76 10.22
CA LEU A 121 1.45 5.42 9.63
C LEU A 121 0.42 4.48 10.28
N PHE A 122 0.36 4.45 11.61
CA PHE A 122 -0.56 3.58 12.33
C PHE A 122 -2.02 3.97 12.05
N ARG A 123 -2.33 5.27 12.05
CA ARG A 123 -3.66 5.77 11.69
C ARG A 123 -4.02 5.48 10.24
N PHE A 124 -3.06 5.62 9.31
CA PHE A 124 -3.28 5.26 7.91
C PHE A 124 -3.66 3.79 7.78
N CYS A 125 -2.92 2.88 8.43
CA CYS A 125 -3.23 1.45 8.43
C CYS A 125 -4.60 1.16 9.05
N GLU A 126 -4.93 1.78 10.19
CA GLU A 126 -6.26 1.65 10.82
C GLU A 126 -7.39 2.09 9.89
N LEU A 127 -7.25 3.24 9.22
CA LEU A 127 -8.24 3.73 8.27
C LEU A 127 -8.34 2.84 7.03
N ALA A 128 -7.20 2.37 6.51
CA ALA A 128 -7.18 1.46 5.37
C ALA A 128 -7.94 0.16 5.68
N VAL A 129 -7.70 -0.48 6.83
CA VAL A 129 -8.46 -1.67 7.22
C VAL A 129 -9.95 -1.36 7.37
N LYS A 130 -10.31 -0.24 8.02
CA LYS A 130 -11.71 0.17 8.19
C LYS A 130 -12.44 0.43 6.86
N SER A 131 -11.75 0.99 5.87
CA SER A 131 -12.28 1.20 4.51
C SER A 131 -12.23 -0.08 3.65
N GLY A 132 -11.74 -1.20 4.19
CA GLY A 132 -11.76 -2.51 3.56
C GLY A 132 -10.46 -2.89 2.86
N MET A 133 -9.29 -2.55 3.42
CA MET A 133 -8.00 -3.11 3.00
C MET A 133 -7.69 -4.39 3.79
N ASP A 134 -7.19 -5.44 3.12
CA ASP A 134 -6.89 -6.73 3.79
C ASP A 134 -5.39 -6.97 3.93
N ILE A 135 -4.61 -6.74 2.87
CA ILE A 135 -3.20 -7.14 2.81
C ILE A 135 -2.31 -5.92 2.63
N PHE A 136 -1.28 -5.80 3.48
CA PHE A 136 -0.29 -4.74 3.43
C PHE A 136 1.04 -5.33 2.98
N ARG A 137 1.42 -5.07 1.72
CA ARG A 137 2.75 -5.38 1.20
C ARG A 137 3.71 -4.29 1.66
N VAL A 138 4.45 -4.54 2.73
CA VAL A 138 5.40 -3.60 3.34
C VAL A 138 6.77 -3.76 2.69
N PHE A 139 7.31 -2.69 2.12
CA PHE A 139 8.67 -2.67 1.57
C PHE A 139 9.44 -1.42 1.98
N ASP A 140 10.76 -1.50 1.96
CA ASP A 140 11.68 -0.37 2.11
C ASP A 140 12.60 -0.34 0.89
N SER A 141 12.89 0.86 0.38
CA SER A 141 13.66 1.03 -0.86
C SER A 141 15.11 0.53 -0.74
N LEU A 142 15.64 0.44 0.48
CA LEU A 142 17.00 0.00 0.77
C LEU A 142 17.03 -1.30 1.58
N ASN A 143 15.88 -1.98 1.75
CA ASN A 143 15.70 -3.10 2.67
C ASN A 143 16.14 -2.77 4.11
N TYR A 144 15.97 -1.53 4.55
CA TYR A 144 16.33 -1.13 5.90
C TYR A 144 15.36 -1.73 6.92
N LEU A 145 15.81 -2.75 7.65
CA LEU A 145 14.96 -3.54 8.54
C LEU A 145 14.16 -2.71 9.55
N PRO A 146 14.72 -1.72 10.28
CA PRO A 146 13.93 -0.93 11.22
C PRO A 146 12.71 -0.23 10.60
N ASN A 147 12.79 0.18 9.33
CA ASN A 147 11.64 0.75 8.61
C ASN A 147 10.59 -0.29 8.25
N LEU A 148 11.04 -1.47 7.83
CA LEU A 148 10.15 -2.60 7.55
C LEU A 148 9.37 -2.97 8.81
N LEU A 149 10.06 -3.13 9.95
CA LEU A 149 9.45 -3.51 11.22
C LEU A 149 8.36 -2.53 11.66
N VAL A 150 8.60 -1.22 11.54
CA VAL A 150 7.60 -0.20 11.90
C VAL A 150 6.36 -0.26 11.00
N GLY A 151 6.54 -0.52 9.70
CA GLY A 151 5.42 -0.72 8.76
C GLY A 151 4.64 -2.01 9.03
N MET A 152 5.35 -3.10 9.33
CA MET A 152 4.75 -4.39 9.69
C MET A 152 3.95 -4.29 10.98
N GLU A 153 4.50 -3.64 12.01
CA GLU A 153 3.83 -3.41 13.28
C GLU A 153 2.53 -2.61 13.10
N ALA A 154 2.57 -1.53 12.32
CA ALA A 154 1.43 -0.68 12.04
C ALA A 154 0.30 -1.45 11.33
N ALA A 155 0.64 -2.19 10.27
CA ALA A 155 -0.32 -2.99 9.52
C ALA A 155 -0.91 -4.13 10.36
N GLY A 156 -0.08 -4.83 11.13
CA GLY A 156 -0.51 -5.92 12.01
C GLY A 156 -1.44 -5.43 13.12
N LYS A 157 -1.11 -4.31 13.78
CA LYS A 157 -1.96 -3.71 14.82
C LYS A 157 -3.30 -3.19 14.29
N ALA A 158 -3.34 -2.75 13.03
CA ALA A 158 -4.58 -2.36 12.38
C ALA A 158 -5.50 -3.56 12.07
N GLY A 159 -5.00 -4.80 12.16
CA GLY A 159 -5.72 -6.03 11.82
C GLY A 159 -5.53 -6.49 10.38
N GLY A 160 -4.57 -5.92 9.64
CA GLY A 160 -4.24 -6.32 8.28
C GLY A 160 -3.27 -7.49 8.20
N VAL A 161 -3.34 -8.25 7.11
CA VAL A 161 -2.35 -9.28 6.76
C VAL A 161 -1.05 -8.61 6.31
N VAL A 162 -0.02 -8.77 7.12
CA VAL A 162 1.34 -8.29 6.84
C VAL A 162 2.06 -9.18 5.84
N GLU A 163 2.31 -8.65 4.64
CA GLU A 163 3.20 -9.24 3.64
C GLU A 163 4.52 -8.46 3.60
N ALA A 164 5.61 -9.04 4.09
CA ALA A 164 6.91 -8.38 4.11
C ALA A 164 7.65 -8.60 2.79
N ALA A 165 7.98 -7.51 2.10
CA ALA A 165 8.61 -7.54 0.80
C ALA A 165 10.11 -7.21 0.88
N ILE A 166 10.93 -8.10 0.32
CA ILE A 166 12.36 -7.94 0.15
C ILE A 166 12.62 -7.47 -1.27
N SER A 167 13.22 -6.27 -1.41
CA SER A 167 13.61 -5.75 -2.71
C SER A 167 14.86 -6.50 -3.20
N TYR A 168 14.73 -7.21 -4.33
CA TYR A 168 15.83 -7.95 -4.93
C TYR A 168 16.62 -7.06 -5.89
N THR A 169 17.95 -7.15 -5.84
CA THR A 169 18.88 -6.49 -6.75
C THR A 169 20.13 -7.35 -6.95
N GLY A 170 20.84 -7.12 -8.04
CA GLY A 170 22.04 -7.89 -8.37
C GLY A 170 21.74 -9.31 -8.85
N ASP A 171 22.68 -10.21 -8.61
CA ASP A 171 22.66 -11.59 -9.05
C ASP A 171 23.29 -12.48 -7.98
N VAL A 172 22.50 -13.33 -7.33
CA VAL A 172 22.96 -14.23 -6.28
C VAL A 172 23.86 -15.36 -6.79
N PHE A 173 23.90 -15.59 -8.11
CA PHE A 173 24.79 -16.56 -8.73
C PHE A 173 26.18 -15.97 -9.06
N ASP A 174 26.31 -14.64 -9.11
CA ASP A 174 27.58 -13.95 -9.34
C ASP A 174 28.42 -13.89 -8.05
N ARG A 175 29.38 -14.82 -7.94
CA ARG A 175 30.28 -14.92 -6.78
C ARG A 175 31.23 -13.72 -6.61
N SER A 176 31.39 -12.87 -7.63
CA SER A 176 32.20 -11.66 -7.53
C SER A 176 31.50 -10.54 -6.74
N ARG A 177 30.16 -10.61 -6.64
CA ARG A 177 29.34 -9.63 -5.92
C ARG A 177 29.07 -10.11 -4.50
N THR A 178 29.76 -9.50 -3.54
CA THR A 178 29.67 -9.93 -2.13
C THR A 178 28.58 -9.22 -1.34
N GLN A 179 28.12 -8.05 -1.78
CA GLN A 179 27.18 -7.21 -1.00
C GLN A 179 25.76 -7.80 -0.93
N TYR A 180 25.18 -8.21 -2.07
CA TYR A 180 23.82 -8.74 -2.17
C TYR A 180 23.85 -10.22 -2.57
N ASN A 181 24.46 -11.03 -1.71
CA ASN A 181 24.60 -12.46 -1.91
C ASN A 181 23.37 -13.24 -1.39
N LEU A 182 23.33 -14.55 -1.59
CA LEU A 182 22.23 -15.39 -1.10
C LEU A 182 22.04 -15.28 0.42
N GLN A 183 23.13 -15.25 1.19
CA GLN A 183 23.07 -15.18 2.66
C GLN A 183 22.38 -13.90 3.14
N TYR A 184 22.67 -12.75 2.52
CA TYR A 184 22.01 -11.49 2.81
C TYR A 184 20.47 -11.60 2.73
N TYR A 185 19.95 -12.27 1.70
CA TYR A 185 18.51 -12.45 1.52
C TYR A 185 17.91 -13.44 2.52
N LEU A 186 18.63 -14.51 2.84
CA LEU A 186 18.21 -15.49 3.85
C LEU A 186 18.16 -14.87 5.26
N ASP A 187 19.19 -14.13 5.64
CA ASP A 187 19.27 -13.45 6.94
C ASP A 187 18.15 -12.43 7.11
N LEU A 188 17.84 -11.67 6.04
CA LEU A 188 16.74 -10.72 6.05
C LEU A 188 15.38 -11.43 6.15
N ALA A 189 15.18 -12.51 5.40
CA ALA A 189 13.95 -13.29 5.47
C ALA A 189 13.72 -13.86 6.88
N GLU A 190 14.76 -14.39 7.52
CA GLU A 190 14.68 -14.89 8.90
C GLU A 190 14.29 -13.79 9.89
N GLN A 191 14.85 -12.59 9.74
CA GLN A 191 14.51 -11.43 10.57
C GLN A 191 13.03 -11.00 10.39
N LEU A 192 12.52 -11.05 9.15
CA LEU A 192 11.11 -10.72 8.87
C LEU A 192 10.14 -11.79 9.41
N ILE A 193 10.51 -13.08 9.37
CA ILE A 193 9.74 -14.16 9.98
C ILE A 193 9.69 -13.98 11.51
N LYS A 194 10.84 -13.69 12.15
CA LYS A 194 10.91 -13.40 13.60
C LYS A 194 10.03 -12.20 13.99
N ALA A 195 9.87 -11.25 13.07
CA ALA A 195 9.00 -10.09 13.22
C ALA A 195 7.51 -10.37 12.88
N GLN A 196 7.12 -11.63 12.70
CA GLN A 196 5.74 -12.07 12.45
C GLN A 196 5.16 -11.59 11.11
N ALA A 197 5.97 -11.57 10.04
CA ALA A 197 5.42 -11.50 8.69
C ALA A 197 4.52 -12.72 8.41
N HIS A 198 3.30 -12.50 7.91
CA HIS A 198 2.39 -13.60 7.53
C HIS A 198 2.76 -14.18 6.16
N ILE A 199 3.23 -13.32 5.26
CA ILE A 199 3.64 -13.66 3.89
C ILE A 199 5.00 -13.01 3.63
N LEU A 200 5.89 -13.71 2.92
CA LEU A 200 7.12 -13.14 2.38
C LEU A 200 6.96 -12.90 0.87
N CYS A 201 7.41 -11.74 0.40
CA CYS A 201 7.39 -11.36 -1.01
C CYS A 201 8.80 -11.02 -1.48
N ILE A 202 9.21 -11.55 -2.64
CA ILE A 202 10.37 -11.05 -3.37
C ILE A 202 9.90 -10.01 -4.37
N LYS A 203 10.36 -8.78 -4.18
CA LYS A 203 10.03 -7.64 -5.03
C LYS A 203 11.19 -7.35 -5.96
N TYR A 204 11.09 -7.83 -7.20
CA TYR A 204 12.02 -7.49 -8.26
C TYR A 204 11.64 -6.13 -8.85
N LEU A 205 12.43 -5.09 -8.56
CA LEU A 205 12.33 -3.78 -9.18
C LEU A 205 13.65 -3.47 -9.87
N ARG A 206 13.63 -3.34 -11.18
CA ARG A 206 14.75 -2.75 -11.92
C ARG A 206 14.57 -1.24 -11.87
N LEU A 207 15.42 -0.55 -11.13
CA LEU A 207 15.66 0.87 -11.37
C LEU A 207 16.41 0.91 -12.70
N VAL A 208 15.69 1.23 -13.78
CA VAL A 208 16.31 1.57 -15.07
C VAL A 208 16.74 3.02 -15.01
#